data_AF-A0A7V9MI56-F1
#
_entry.id   AF-A0A7V9MI56-F1
#
_cell.length_a   1.000
_cell.length_b   1.000
_cell.length_c   1.000
_cell.angle_alpha   90.00
_cell.angle_beta   90.00
_cell.angle_gamma   90.00
#
_symmetry.space_group_name_H-M   'P 1'
#
loop_
_entity.id
_entity.type
_entity.pdbx_description
1 polymer ?
#
loop_
_entity_poly.entity_id
_entity_poly.type
_entity_poly.pdbx_seq_one_letter_code
_entity_poly.pdbx_strand_id
1 'polypeptide(L)' 'ERETGARGLRSIIEDTLLDVQFELPSRRDVKKCVVTKETIEKGLKPTLVTEAVADEEDEDDGLAASESA' A
#
# COMPACT_ATOMS: atom_id res chain seq x y z
N GLU A 1 11.38 14.55 25.29
CA GLU A 1 10.01 14.42 24.79
C GLU A 1 9.74 15.49 23.74
N ARG A 2 8.90 15.23 22.74
CA ARG A 2 8.42 16.30 21.85
C ARG A 2 7.35 17.09 22.61
N GLU A 3 7.73 18.18 23.27
CA GLU A 3 6.86 19.13 24.00
C GLU A 3 6.02 20.00 23.06
N THR A 4 5.44 19.41 22.01
CA THR A 4 4.86 20.14 20.88
C THR A 4 3.34 20.26 20.95
N GLY A 5 2.70 19.70 21.99
CA GLY A 5 1.23 19.67 22.13
C GLY A 5 0.54 19.19 20.85
N ALA A 6 -0.55 19.85 20.46
CA ALA A 6 -1.29 19.53 19.23
C ALA A 6 -0.45 19.65 17.93
N ARG A 7 0.65 20.42 17.93
CA ARG A 7 1.53 20.53 16.75
C ARG A 7 2.34 19.25 16.53
N GLY A 8 2.61 18.49 17.58
CA GLY A 8 3.30 17.20 17.49
C GLY A 8 2.49 16.15 16.73
N LEU A 9 1.16 16.20 16.85
CA LEU A 9 0.27 15.28 16.16
C LEU A 9 0.40 15.43 14.63
N ARG A 10 0.48 16.68 14.13
CA ARG A 10 0.67 16.93 12.71
C ARG A 10 1.97 16.30 12.20
N SER A 11 3.08 16.46 12.92
CA SER A 11 4.36 15.87 12.55
C SER A 11 4.32 14.34 12.56
N ILE A 12 3.71 13.71 13.58
CA ILE A 12 3.58 12.25 13.64
C ILE A 12 2.78 11.72 12.44
N ILE A 13 1.67 12.38 12.09
CA ILE A 13 0.84 11.99 10.95
C ILE A 13 1.55 12.23 9.62
N GLU A 14 2.25 13.35 9.44
CA GLU A 14 3.03 13.63 8.23
C GLU A 14 4.14 12.60 8.03
N ASP A 15 4.91 12.31 9.08
CA ASP A 15 6.00 11.32 9.02
C ASP A 15 5.45 9.91 8.69
N THR A 16 4.31 9.53 9.27
CA THR A 16 3.70 8.20 9.04
C THR A 16 3.11 8.05 7.63
N LEU A 17 2.55 9.13 7.07
CA LEU A 17 1.80 9.08 5.81
C LEU A 17 2.58 9.59 4.61
N LEU A 18 3.85 9.97 4.75
CA LEU A 18 4.64 10.58 3.67
C LEU A 18 4.66 9.72 2.39
N ASP A 19 5.00 8.44 2.52
CA ASP A 19 5.02 7.48 1.41
C ASP A 19 3.64 7.36 0.75
N VAL A 20 2.59 7.23 1.57
CA VAL A 20 1.22 7.07 1.10
C VAL A 20 0.73 8.30 0.33
N GLN A 21 1.08 9.51 0.79
CA GLN A 21 0.73 10.75 0.10
C GLN A 21 1.41 10.88 -1.26
N PHE A 22 2.61 10.30 -1.42
CA PHE A 22 3.30 10.28 -2.70
C PHE A 22 2.70 9.24 -3.65
N GLU A 23 2.31 8.07 -3.15
CA GLU A 23 1.77 6.97 -3.97
C GLU A 23 0.31 7.17 -4.39
N LEU A 24 -0.55 7.65 -3.48
CA LEU A 24 -2.00 7.75 -3.70
C LEU A 24 -2.42 8.61 -4.91
N PRO A 25 -1.76 9.74 -5.25
CA PRO A 25 -2.13 10.54 -6.41
C PRO A 25 -2.13 9.73 -7.73
N SER A 26 -1.22 8.76 -7.85
CA SER A 26 -1.07 7.90 -9.03
C SER A 26 -1.88 6.59 -8.94
N ARG A 27 -2.24 6.15 -7.73
CA ARG A 27 -3.01 4.92 -7.51
C ARG A 27 -4.51 5.16 -7.58
N ARG A 28 -5.19 4.50 -8.53
CA ARG A 28 -6.65 4.60 -8.71
C ARG A 28 -7.43 3.44 -8.08
N ASP A 29 -6.72 2.38 -7.72
CA ASP A 29 -7.22 1.12 -7.18
C ASP A 29 -7.47 1.17 -5.66
N VAL A 30 -6.86 2.12 -4.95
CA VAL A 30 -6.95 2.22 -3.49
C VAL A 30 -8.24 2.90 -3.06
N LYS A 31 -8.99 2.25 -2.17
CA LYS A 31 -10.25 2.77 -1.59
C LYS A 31 -10.12 3.24 -0.16
N LYS A 32 -9.21 2.64 0.60
CA LYS A 32 -9.06 2.93 2.04
C LYS A 32 -7.61 2.80 2.45
N CYS A 33 -7.15 3.75 3.25
CA CYS A 33 -5.89 3.66 3.99
C CYS A 33 -6.22 3.43 5.47
N VAL A 34 -5.65 2.39 6.08
CA VAL A 34 -5.86 2.03 7.48
C VAL A 34 -4.56 2.24 8.25
N VAL A 35 -4.63 3.11 9.25
CA VAL A 35 -3.54 3.40 10.20
C VAL A 35 -3.93 2.77 11.54
N THR A 36 -3.08 1.88 12.06
CA THR A 36 -3.29 1.24 13.36
C THR A 36 -2.34 1.79 14.41
N LYS A 37 -2.53 1.37 15.66
CA LYS A 37 -1.61 1.69 16.76
C LYS A 37 -0.18 1.23 16.44
N GLU A 38 -0.03 0.04 15.84
CA GLU A 38 1.26 -0.53 15.47
C GLU A 38 1.93 0.25 14.33
N THR A 39 1.17 0.83 13.39
CA THR A 39 1.70 1.76 12.39
C THR A 39 2.49 2.88 13.06
N ILE A 40 1.95 3.44 14.16
CA ILE A 40 2.58 4.54 14.90
C ILE A 40 3.69 4.06 15.82
N GLU A 41 3.42 3.06 16.66
CA GLU A 41 4.37 2.64 17.70
C GLU A 41 5.56 1.84 17.16
N LYS A 42 5.37 1.11 16.06
CA LYS A 42 6.38 0.22 15.46
C LYS A 42 6.88 0.70 14.09
N GLY A 43 6.36 1.82 13.59
CA GLY A 43 6.73 2.35 12.28
C GLY A 43 6.37 1.43 11.11
N LEU A 44 5.31 0.62 11.25
CA LEU A 44 4.82 -0.20 10.14
C LEU A 44 4.19 0.68 9.07
N LYS A 45 4.19 0.23 7.81
CA LYS A 45 3.50 0.95 6.74
C LYS A 45 1.97 0.85 6.92
N PRO A 46 1.21 1.92 6.61
CA PRO A 46 -0.26 1.86 6.58
C PRO A 46 -0.76 0.79 5.60
N THR A 47 -1.86 0.13 5.94
CA THR A 47 -2.47 -0.88 5.05
C THR A 47 -3.39 -0.21 4.05
N LEU A 48 -3.16 -0.43 2.75
CA LEU A 48 -4.01 0.07 1.68
C LEU A 48 -4.96 -1.04 1.22
N VAL A 49 -6.26 -0.78 1.30
CA VAL A 49 -7.30 -1.68 0.79
C VAL A 49 -7.63 -1.25 -0.64
N THR A 50 -7.48 -2.18 -1.58
CA THR A 50 -7.75 -1.99 -3.00
C THR A 50 -9.07 -2.65 -3.40
N GLU A 51 -9.62 -2.25 -4.55
CA GLU A 51 -10.61 -3.10 -5.23
C GLU A 51 -9.92 -4.40 -5.65
N ALA A 52 -10.52 -5.55 -5.34
CA ALA A 52 -10.07 -6.82 -5.86
C ALA A 52 -10.34 -6.83 -7.37
N VAL A 53 -9.30 -7.00 -8.18
CA VAL A 53 -9.47 -7.59 -9.51
C VAL A 53 -9.78 -9.06 -9.26
N ALA A 54 -10.89 -9.56 -9.81
CA ALA A 54 -11.16 -10.99 -9.81
C ALA A 54 -9.94 -11.67 -10.45
N ASP A 55 -9.38 -12.67 -9.76
CA ASP A 55 -8.20 -13.39 -10.21
C ASP A 55 -8.46 -13.90 -11.64
N GLU A 56 -7.74 -13.37 -12.64
CA GLU A 56 -7.67 -14.03 -13.94
C GLU A 56 -6.89 -15.32 -13.67
N GLU A 57 -7.58 -16.45 -13.73
CA GLU A 57 -7.00 -17.78 -13.66
C GLU A 57 -5.83 -17.84 -14.65
N ASP A 58 -4.61 -18.09 -14.16
CA ASP A 58 -3.45 -18.35 -15.00
C ASP A 58 -3.80 -19.49 -15.96
N GLU A 59 -4.12 -19.16 -17.22
CA GLU A 59 -4.17 -20.12 -18.33
C GLU A 59 -2.74 -20.62 -18.59
N ASP A 60 -2.29 -21.55 -17.76
CA ASP A 60 -1.25 -22.52 -18.11
C ASP A 60 -1.84 -23.48 -19.14
N ASP A 61 -1.95 -23.04 -20.40
CA ASP A 61 -2.07 -23.97 -21.53
C ASP A 61 -0.73 -24.04 -22.26
N GLY A 62 -0.07 -25.17 -22.07
CA GLY A 62 1.25 -25.44 -22.57
C GLY A 62 1.31 -25.48 -24.08
N LEU A 63 2.17 -24.64 -24.67
CA LEU A 63 2.63 -24.88 -26.03
C LEU A 63 3.91 -25.72 -25.98
N ALA A 64 3.69 -27.02 -26.05
CA ALA A 64 4.72 -28.02 -26.32
C ALA A 64 5.59 -27.62 -27.52
N ALA A 65 6.89 -27.83 -27.34
CA ALA A 65 7.87 -27.80 -28.40
C ALA A 65 7.42 -28.67 -29.59
N SER A 66 7.42 -28.08 -30.78
CA SER A 66 7.69 -28.84 -32.00
C SER A 66 8.80 -28.15 -32.76
N GLU A 67 9.98 -28.76 -32.63
CA GLU A 67 11.14 -28.51 -33.47
C GLU A 67 10.80 -28.81 -34.93
N SER A 68 11.16 -27.86 -35.78
CA SER A 68 11.57 -27.96 -37.17
C SER A 68 11.67 -29.36 -37.81
N ALA A 69 10.97 -29.52 -38.94
CA ALA A 69 11.40 -30.33 -40.09
C ALA A 69 10.93 -29.67 -41.39
#